data_AF-A0A521IBC1-F1
#
_entry.id   AF-A0A521IBC1-F1
#
_cell.length_a   1.000
_cell.length_b   1.000
_cell.length_c   1.000
_cell.angle_alpha   90.00
_cell.angle_beta   90.00
_cell.angle_gamma   90.00
#
_symmetry.space_group_name_H-M   'P 1'
#
loop_
_entity.id
_entity.type
_entity.pdbx_description
1 polymer ?
#
loop_
_entity_poly.entity_id
_entity_poly.type
_entity_poly.pdbx_seq_one_letter_code
_entity_poly.pdbx_strand_id
1 'polypeptide(L)'
;MDSQTQEMVTNELKRIVAQLNLTDAQKEQAKPAIEAIQHKIAEYKASGKTPTHEEVAAWRASFREKLVKFLTPEQLKKWDSEVARAKTFMGQPA
;
A
#
# COMPACT_ATOMS: atom_id res chain seq x y z
N MET A 1 10.64 -10.84 -12.39
CA MET A 1 10.10 -11.03 -11.03
C MET A 1 8.87 -11.90 -11.15
N ASP A 2 8.85 -13.00 -10.41
CA ASP A 2 7.87 -14.08 -10.52
C ASP A 2 6.52 -13.69 -9.91
N SER A 3 5.43 -14.38 -10.29
CA SER A 3 4.06 -14.17 -9.78
C SER A 3 3.97 -14.14 -8.24
N GLN A 4 4.89 -14.82 -7.55
CA GLN A 4 5.05 -14.75 -6.08
C GLN A 4 5.33 -13.34 -5.56
N THR A 5 6.08 -12.52 -6.30
CA THR A 5 6.41 -11.14 -5.90
C THR A 5 5.19 -10.24 -6.03
N GLN A 6 4.38 -10.42 -7.08
CA GLN A 6 3.13 -9.67 -7.27
C GLN A 6 2.11 -9.99 -6.17
N GLU A 7 2.00 -11.26 -5.80
CA GLU A 7 1.11 -11.71 -4.74
C GLU A 7 1.58 -11.20 -3.37
N MET A 8 2.88 -11.26 -3.08
CA MET A 8 3.45 -10.69 -1.86
C MET A 8 3.18 -9.19 -1.71
N VAL A 9 3.43 -8.38 -2.75
CA VAL A 9 3.19 -6.92 -2.71
C VAL A 9 1.72 -6.60 -2.50
N THR A 10 0.81 -7.33 -3.17
CA THR A 10 -0.63 -7.14 -3.03
C THR A 10 -1.13 -7.54 -1.64
N ASN A 11 -0.64 -8.66 -1.11
CA ASN A 11 -1.00 -9.13 0.22
C ASN A 11 -0.46 -8.20 1.31
N GLU A 12 0.73 -7.64 1.13
CA GLU A 12 1.29 -6.62 2.04
C GLU A 12 0.41 -5.37 2.07
N LEU A 13 0.03 -4.83 0.91
CA LEU A 13 -0.84 -3.65 0.86
C LEU A 13 -2.20 -3.91 1.54
N LYS A 14 -2.79 -5.08 1.32
CA LYS A 14 -4.03 -5.50 2.01
C LYS A 14 -3.83 -5.62 3.52
N ARG A 15 -2.71 -6.18 3.97
CA ARG A 15 -2.37 -6.31 5.39
C ARG A 15 -2.21 -4.95 6.06
N ILE A 16 -1.46 -4.04 5.46
CA ILE A 16 -1.25 -2.69 6.01
C ILE A 16 -2.60 -1.98 6.18
N VAL A 17 -3.46 -2.01 5.15
CA VAL A 17 -4.81 -1.41 5.21
C VAL A 17 -5.67 -2.08 6.28
N ALA A 18 -5.65 -3.41 6.39
CA ALA A 18 -6.40 -4.13 7.43
C ALA A 18 -5.92 -3.77 8.85
N GLN A 19 -4.63 -3.52 9.01
CA GLN A 19 -4.05 -3.16 10.30
C GLN A 19 -4.30 -1.71 10.72
N LEU A 20 -4.59 -0.81 9.78
CA LEU A 20 -4.98 0.58 10.09
C LEU A 20 -6.29 0.68 10.88
N ASN A 21 -7.05 -0.41 10.95
CA ASN A 21 -8.32 -0.48 11.67
C ASN A 21 -9.24 0.71 11.31
N LEU A 22 -9.36 0.96 10.00
CA LEU A 22 -10.18 2.04 9.47
C LEU A 22 -11.64 1.85 9.89
N THR A 23 -12.29 2.91 10.36
CA THR A 23 -13.75 2.92 10.55
C THR A 23 -14.45 2.83 9.19
N ASP A 24 -15.72 2.43 9.16
CA ASP A 24 -16.44 2.33 7.89
C ASP A 24 -16.55 3.67 7.15
N ALA A 25 -16.69 4.78 7.88
CA ALA A 25 -16.62 6.13 7.32
C ALA A 25 -15.23 6.45 6.71
N GLN A 26 -14.14 6.05 7.38
CA GLN A 26 -12.79 6.21 6.85
C GLN A 26 -12.53 5.30 5.63
N LYS A 27 -13.13 4.10 5.59
CA LYS A 27 -13.04 3.20 4.42
C LYS A 27 -13.74 3.80 3.21
N GLU A 28 -14.91 4.42 3.38
CA GLU A 28 -15.58 5.12 2.28
C GLU A 28 -14.75 6.27 1.73
N GLN A 29 -14.10 7.04 2.61
CA GLN A 29 -13.20 8.13 2.20
C GLN A 29 -11.89 7.62 1.56
N ALA A 30 -11.39 6.47 2.01
CA ALA A 30 -10.20 5.81 1.47
C ALA A 30 -10.48 5.06 0.16
N LYS A 31 -11.74 4.73 -0.15
CA LYS A 31 -12.17 3.95 -1.30
C LYS A 31 -11.54 4.41 -2.63
N PRO A 32 -11.60 5.69 -3.04
CA PRO A 32 -10.98 6.12 -4.30
C PRO A 32 -9.45 5.94 -4.32
N ALA A 33 -8.80 6.04 -3.16
CA ALA A 33 -7.37 5.82 -3.04
C ALA A 33 -7.03 4.31 -3.15
N ILE A 34 -7.88 3.43 -2.58
CA ILE A 34 -7.73 1.97 -2.65
C ILE A 34 -7.96 1.49 -4.08
N GLU A 35 -9.02 1.98 -4.73
CA GLU A 35 -9.34 1.67 -6.13
C GLU A 35 -8.20 2.09 -7.07
N ALA A 36 -7.58 3.25 -6.84
CA ALA A 36 -6.42 3.69 -7.62
C ALA A 36 -5.20 2.76 -7.50
N ILE A 37 -4.93 2.22 -6.30
CA ILE A 37 -3.87 1.22 -6.12
C ILE A 37 -4.22 -0.07 -6.85
N GLN A 38 -5.46 -0.56 -6.70
CA GLN A 38 -5.90 -1.79 -7.35
C GLN A 38 -5.82 -1.68 -8.87
N HIS A 39 -6.21 -0.54 -9.43
CA HIS A 39 -6.07 -0.27 -10.85
C HIS A 39 -4.61 -0.33 -11.30
N LYS A 40 -3.67 0.33 -10.60
CA LYS A 40 -2.25 0.23 -10.93
C LYS A 40 -1.72 -1.19 -10.87
N ILE A 41 -2.09 -1.96 -9.83
CA ILE A 41 -1.68 -3.37 -9.74
C ILE A 41 -2.22 -4.17 -10.93
N ALA A 42 -3.48 -3.94 -11.32
CA ALA A 42 -4.10 -4.60 -12.46
C ALA A 42 -3.43 -4.21 -13.79
N GLU A 43 -3.08 -2.93 -13.98
CA GLU A 43 -2.34 -2.43 -15.15
C GLU A 43 -0.97 -3.11 -15.27
N TYR A 44 -0.22 -3.21 -14.17
CA TYR A 44 1.08 -3.88 -14.18
C TYR A 44 0.91 -5.37 -14.48
N LYS A 45 -0.07 -6.03 -13.86
CA LYS A 45 -0.39 -7.44 -14.14
C LYS A 45 -0.76 -7.65 -15.62
N ALA A 46 -1.58 -6.79 -16.20
CA ALA A 46 -1.99 -6.87 -17.61
C ALA A 46 -0.83 -6.58 -18.57
N SER A 47 0.09 -5.68 -18.21
CA SER A 47 1.28 -5.37 -19.01
C SER A 47 2.37 -6.44 -18.97
N GLY A 48 2.20 -7.49 -18.14
CA GLY A 48 3.23 -8.49 -17.88
C GLY A 48 4.46 -7.96 -17.14
N LYS A 49 4.41 -6.72 -16.63
CA LYS A 49 5.48 -6.09 -15.88
C LYS A 49 5.25 -6.24 -14.39
N THR A 50 6.33 -6.34 -13.64
CA THR A 50 6.28 -6.24 -12.17
C THR A 50 6.72 -4.84 -11.78
N PRO A 51 6.00 -4.16 -10.88
CA PRO A 51 6.47 -2.88 -10.37
C PRO A 51 7.77 -3.08 -9.62
N THR A 52 8.73 -2.19 -9.87
CA THR A 52 9.97 -2.09 -9.11
C THR A 52 9.68 -1.69 -7.67
N HIS A 53 10.65 -1.92 -6.81
CA HIS A 53 10.61 -1.50 -5.41
C HIS A 53 10.36 0.01 -5.25
N GLU A 54 11.00 0.83 -6.08
CA GLU A 54 10.82 2.29 -6.08
C GLU A 54 9.40 2.70 -6.51
N GLU A 55 8.84 2.04 -7.52
CA GLU A 55 7.47 2.30 -7.95
C GLU A 55 6.46 1.96 -6.85
N VAL A 56 6.64 0.83 -6.16
CA VAL A 56 5.81 0.45 -5.02
C VAL A 56 5.95 1.45 -3.87
N ALA A 57 7.17 1.93 -3.59
CA ALA A 57 7.40 2.97 -2.59
C ALA A 57 6.68 4.28 -2.95
N ALA A 58 6.75 4.70 -4.22
CA ALA A 58 6.04 5.87 -4.72
C ALA A 58 4.52 5.73 -4.58
N TRP A 59 3.96 4.55 -4.89
CA TRP A 59 2.51 4.33 -4.74
C TRP A 59 2.06 4.41 -3.29
N ARG A 60 2.85 3.84 -2.37
CA ARG A 60 2.59 3.95 -0.92
C ARG A 60 2.64 5.40 -0.45
N ALA A 61 3.61 6.19 -0.92
CA ALA A 61 3.72 7.61 -0.58
C ALA A 61 2.50 8.40 -1.08
N SER A 62 2.13 8.24 -2.36
CA SER A 62 0.94 8.90 -2.92
C SER A 62 -0.36 8.47 -2.23
N PHE A 63 -0.43 7.22 -1.74
CA PHE A 63 -1.58 6.75 -0.98
C PHE A 63 -1.61 7.31 0.44
N ARG A 64 -0.46 7.45 1.10
CA ARG A 64 -0.32 8.12 2.40
C ARG A 64 -0.81 9.56 2.32
N GLU A 65 -0.47 10.31 1.27
CA GLU A 65 -0.97 11.68 1.07
C GLU A 65 -2.49 11.76 0.92
N LYS A 66 -3.13 10.71 0.41
CA LYS A 66 -4.59 10.63 0.30
C LYS A 66 -5.23 10.21 1.61
N LEU A 67 -4.61 9.30 2.35
CA LEU A 67 -5.12 8.78 3.62
C LEU A 67 -4.87 9.73 4.81
N VAL A 68 -3.77 10.49 4.84
CA VAL A 68 -3.40 11.40 5.94
C VAL A 68 -4.48 12.42 6.27
N LYS A 69 -5.36 12.74 5.31
CA LYS A 69 -6.49 13.64 5.49
C LYS A 69 -7.62 13.06 6.36
N PHE A 70 -7.63 11.74 6.53
CA PHE A 70 -8.72 11.00 7.17
C PHE A 70 -8.24 10.08 8.30
N LEU A 71 -6.94 9.78 8.36
CA LEU A 71 -6.32 9.00 9.43
C LEU A 71 -6.08 9.85 10.67
N THR A 72 -6.24 9.24 11.85
CA THR A 72 -5.75 9.84 13.10
C THR A 72 -4.21 9.80 13.16
N PRO A 73 -3.56 10.63 14.01
CA PRO A 73 -2.12 10.58 14.22
C PRO A 73 -1.60 9.19 14.61
N GLU A 74 -2.39 8.45 15.41
CA GLU A 74 -2.05 7.08 15.80
C GLU A 74 -2.10 6.10 14.63
N GLN A 75 -3.11 6.22 13.75
CA GLN A 75 -3.22 5.40 12.54
C GLN A 75 -2.10 5.72 11.55
N LEU A 76 -1.69 6.98 11.44
CA LEU A 76 -0.54 7.38 10.62
C LEU A 76 0.77 6.78 11.14
N LYS A 77 1.00 6.82 12.46
CA LYS A 77 2.18 6.20 13.06
C LYS A 77 2.21 4.68 12.80
N LYS A 78 1.04 4.04 12.81
CA LYS A 78 0.91 2.62 12.48
C LYS A 78 1.19 2.36 10.99
N TRP A 79 0.70 3.22 10.10
CA TRP A 79 1.02 3.17 8.66
C TRP A 79 2.54 3.20 8.44
N ASP A 80 3.22 4.22 8.99
CA ASP A 80 4.66 4.40 8.80
C ASP A 80 5.46 3.22 9.36
N SER A 81 5.03 2.65 10.49
CA SER A 81 5.66 1.48 11.10
C SER A 81 5.51 0.22 10.24
N GLU A 82 4.33 -0.02 9.67
CA GLU A 82 4.11 -1.18 8.80
C GLU A 82 4.80 -1.00 7.43
N VAL A 83 4.87 0.24 6.89
CA VAL A 83 5.66 0.52 5.69
C VAL A 83 7.16 0.27 5.94
N ALA A 84 7.70 0.69 7.08
CA ALA A 84 9.09 0.40 7.44
C ALA A 84 9.35 -1.10 7.53
N ARG A 85 8.43 -1.87 8.14
CA ARG A 85 8.50 -3.34 8.17
C ARG A 85 8.44 -3.96 6.78
N ALA A 86 7.58 -3.43 5.91
CA ALA A 86 7.46 -3.89 4.52
C ALA A 86 8.77 -3.70 3.75
N LYS A 87 9.46 -2.58 3.95
CA LYS A 87 10.78 -2.33 3.35
C LYS A 87 11.81 -3.35 3.83
N THR A 88 11.90 -3.57 5.14
CA THR A 88 12.82 -4.56 5.73
C THR A 88 12.54 -5.97 5.22
N PHE A 89 11.26 -6.37 5.13
CA PHE A 89 10.87 -7.68 4.62
C PHE A 89 11.25 -7.87 3.14
N MET A 90 11.25 -6.79 2.36
CA MET A 90 11.66 -6.78 0.95
C MET A 90 13.18 -6.58 0.76
N GLY A 91 13.97 -6.63 1.84
CA GLY A 91 15.43 -6.45 1.80
C GLY A 91 15.88 -5.02 1.49
N GLN A 92 15.01 -4.03 1.63
CA GLN A 92 15.34 -2.61 1.51
C GLN A 92 15.66 -2.02 2.89
N PRO A 93 16.58 -1.04 2.98
CA PRO A 93 16.79 -0.31 4.23
C PRO A 93 15.49 0.41 4.64
N ALA A 94 15.18 0.33 5.94
CA ALA A 94 13.97 0.91 6.54
C ALA A 94 13.91 2.44 6.39
#